data_AF-A0A291IMG6-F1
#
_entry.id   AF-A0A291IMG6-F1
#
_cell.length_a   1.000
_cell.length_b   1.000
_cell.length_c   1.000
_cell.angle_alpha   90.00
_cell.angle_beta   90.00
_cell.angle_gamma   90.00
#
_symmetry.space_group_name_H-M   'P 1'
#
loop_
_entity.id
_entity.type
_entity.pdbx_description
1 polymer ?
#
loop_
_entity_poly.entity_id
_entity_poly.type
_entity_poly.pdbx_seq_one_letter_code
_entity_poly.pdbx_strand_id
1 'polypeptide(L)' 'MNPAIGALLAILAVSALGGWLLCRNKPVEKPVKVMLFVGYFWGLAFSLLILAVLAYLGWQRFGV' A
#
# COMPACT_ATOMS: atom_id res chain seq x y z
N MET A 1 -6.70 13.76 -15.81
CA MET A 1 -6.77 12.40 -15.22
C MET A 1 -7.66 12.47 -13.99
N ASN A 2 -8.55 11.50 -13.75
CA ASN A 2 -9.44 11.53 -12.57
C ASN A 2 -8.60 11.51 -11.28
N PRO A 3 -8.76 12.46 -10.33
CA PRO A 3 -7.96 12.53 -9.11
C PRO A 3 -8.06 11.25 -8.27
N ALA A 4 -9.21 10.55 -8.29
CA ALA A 4 -9.36 9.27 -7.62
C ALA A 4 -8.42 8.19 -8.21
N ILE A 5 -8.28 8.16 -9.53
CA ILE A 5 -7.36 7.23 -10.21
C ILE A 5 -5.90 7.58 -9.83
N GLY A 6 -5.56 8.86 -9.76
CA GLY A 6 -4.24 9.31 -9.32
C GLY A 6 -3.89 8.84 -7.90
N ALA A 7 -4.83 8.97 -6.96
CA ALA A 7 -4.64 8.52 -5.58
C ALA A 7 -4.46 6.99 -5.48
N LEU A 8 -5.26 6.21 -6.21
CA LEU A 8 -5.12 4.75 -6.23
C LEU A 8 -3.78 4.31 -6.82
N LEU A 9 -3.30 4.96 -7.87
CA LEU A 9 -1.99 4.70 -8.46
C LEU A 9 -0.85 5.04 -7.49
N ALA A 10 -0.97 6.14 -6.73
CA ALA A 10 0.00 6.49 -5.70
C ALA A 10 0.06 5.41 -4.60
N ILE A 11 -1.10 4.94 -4.12
CA ILE A 11 -1.17 3.86 -3.13
C ILE A 11 -0.51 2.58 -3.67
N LEU A 12 -0.80 2.22 -4.91
CA LEU A 12 -0.18 1.06 -5.56
C LEU A 12 1.34 1.21 -5.68
N ALA A 13 1.83 2.37 -6.10
CA ALA A 13 3.26 2.64 -6.23
C ALA A 13 3.98 2.54 -4.88
N VAL A 14 3.43 3.14 -3.83
CA VAL A 14 3.98 3.07 -2.47
C VAL A 14 3.96 1.64 -1.93
N SER A 15 2.89 0.89 -2.18
CA SER A 15 2.76 -0.51 -1.75
C SER A 15 3.74 -1.43 -2.47
N ALA A 16 3.97 -1.21 -3.77
CA ALA A 16 4.95 -1.95 -4.56
C ALA A 16 6.38 -1.67 -4.09
N LEU A 17 6.73 -0.39 -3.86
CA LEU A 17 8.03 -0.01 -3.34
C LEU A 17 8.25 -0.55 -1.92
N GLY A 18 7.26 -0.43 -1.04
CA GLY A 18 7.32 -0.93 0.33
C GLY A 18 7.45 -2.45 0.38
N GLY A 19 6.63 -3.17 -0.38
CA GLY A 19 6.70 -4.63 -0.49
C GLY A 19 8.04 -5.11 -1.04
N TRP A 20 8.59 -4.40 -2.02
CA TRP A 20 9.92 -4.70 -2.56
C TRP A 20 11.04 -4.48 -1.53
N LEU A 21 11.01 -3.35 -0.82
CA LEU A 21 11.99 -3.01 0.22
C LEU A 21 11.99 -4.02 1.38
N LEU A 22 10.82 -4.55 1.75
CA LEU A 22 10.69 -5.56 2.79
C LEU A 22 11.19 -6.95 2.34
N CYS A 23 11.05 -7.29 1.07
CA CYS A 23 11.45 -8.58 0.51
C CYS A 23 12.90 -8.65 -0.01
N ARG A 24 13.50 -7.54 -0.46
CA ARG A 24 14.77 -7.56 -1.20
C ARG A 24 15.91 -8.27 -0.47
N ASN A 25 16.00 -8.11 0.85
CA ASN A 25 17.10 -8.62 1.68
C ASN A 25 16.78 -9.96 2.36
N LYS A 26 15.64 -10.59 2.06
CA LYS A 26 15.27 -11.86 2.70
C LYS A 26 16.02 -13.05 2.05
N PRO A 27 16.74 -13.88 2.82
CA PRO A 27 17.46 -15.04 2.32
C PRO A 27 16.51 -16.24 2.17
N VAL A 28 15.54 -16.12 1.26
CA VAL A 28 14.56 -17.17 0.96
C VAL A 28 14.58 -17.51 -0.52
N GLU A 29 14.09 -18.70 -0.85
CA GLU A 29 13.97 -19.16 -2.23
C GLU A 29 13.12 -18.19 -3.07
N LYS A 30 13.44 -18.11 -4.37
CA LYS A 30 12.75 -17.22 -5.31
C LYS A 30 11.21 -17.32 -5.27
N PRO A 31 10.58 -18.52 -5.31
CA PRO A 31 9.11 -18.61 -5.24
C PRO A 31 8.53 -18.10 -3.93
N VAL A 32 9.15 -18.42 -2.79
CA VAL A 32 8.73 -17.95 -1.47
C VAL A 32 8.87 -16.43 -1.35
N LYS A 33 9.92 -15.85 -1.95
CA LYS A 33 10.12 -14.40 -1.99
C LYS A 33 8.99 -13.67 -2.73
N VAL A 34 8.50 -14.26 -3.81
CA VAL A 34 7.36 -13.71 -4.57
C VAL A 34 6.08 -13.77 -3.73
N MET A 35 5.81 -14.89 -3.06
CA MET A 35 4.66 -15.01 -2.15
C MET A 35 4.72 -13.97 -1.01
N LEU A 36 5.90 -13.78 -0.41
CA LEU A 36 6.11 -12.74 0.61
C LEU A 36 5.89 -11.34 0.03
N PHE A 37 6.39 -11.06 -1.17
CA PHE A 37 6.18 -9.77 -1.82
C PHE A 37 4.69 -9.49 -2.04
N VAL A 38 3.94 -10.47 -2.54
CA VAL A 38 2.48 -10.35 -2.72
C VAL A 38 1.79 -10.08 -1.38
N GLY A 39 2.19 -10.80 -0.31
CA GLY A 39 1.67 -10.56 1.03
C GLY A 39 1.94 -9.15 1.56
N TYR A 40 3.19 -8.67 1.48
CA TYR A 40 3.54 -7.31 1.91
C TYR A 40 2.91 -6.23 1.04
N PHE A 41 2.85 -6.45 -0.28
CA PHE A 41 2.21 -5.54 -1.21
C PHE A 41 0.74 -5.34 -0.86
N TRP A 42 -0.02 -6.42 -0.74
CA TRP A 42 -1.45 -6.32 -0.40
C TRP A 42 -1.66 -5.81 1.01
N GLY A 43 -0.86 -6.26 1.98
CA GLY A 43 -0.94 -5.78 3.36
C GLY A 43 -0.73 -4.26 3.46
N LEU A 44 0.26 -3.71 2.75
CA LEU A 44 0.50 -2.28 2.68
C LEU A 44 -0.60 -1.53 1.93
N ALA A 45 -1.07 -2.07 0.80
CA ALA A 45 -2.14 -1.46 0.01
C ALA A 45 -3.43 -1.33 0.82
N PHE A 46 -3.86 -2.39 1.50
CA PHE A 46 -5.04 -2.34 2.37
C PHE A 46 -4.85 -1.40 3.55
N SER A 47 -3.67 -1.38 4.16
CA SER A 47 -3.36 -0.45 5.26
C SER A 47 -3.46 1.01 4.82
N LEU A 48 -2.91 1.35 3.65
CA LEU A 48 -2.99 2.69 3.07
C LEU A 48 -4.42 3.08 2.69
N LEU A 49 -5.23 2.14 2.18
CA LEU A 49 -6.65 2.37 1.91
C LEU A 49 -7.43 2.65 3.20
N ILE A 50 -7.19 1.88 4.26
CA ILE A 50 -7.80 2.12 5.58
C ILE A 50 -7.41 3.50 6.08
N LEU A 51 -6.12 3.87 6.02
CA LEU A 51 -5.65 5.19 6.43
C LEU A 51 -6.30 6.31 5.60
N ALA A 52 -6.49 6.11 4.30
CA ALA A 52 -7.16 7.07 3.44
C ALA A 52 -8.64 7.27 3.84
N VAL A 53 -9.35 6.18 4.17
CA VAL A 53 -10.72 6.24 4.67
C VAL A 53 -10.77 6.94 6.04
N LEU A 54 -9.88 6.59 6.95
CA LEU A 54 -9.82 7.23 8.27
C LEU A 54 -9.48 8.72 8.16
N ALA A 55 -8.59 9.10 7.25
CA ALA A 55 -8.27 10.50 6.96
C ALA A 55 -9.48 11.24 6.39
N TYR A 56 -10.23 10.61 5.49
CA TYR A 56 -11.46 11.20 4.94
C TYR A 56 -12.54 11.39 6.01
N LEU A 57 -12.80 10.38 6.84
CA LEU A 57 -13.77 10.46 7.93
C LEU A 57 -13.34 11.48 8.99
N GLY A 58 -12.04 11.53 9.31
CA GLY A 58 -11.47 12.53 10.21
C GLY A 58 -11.62 13.94 9.65
N TRP A 59 -11.38 14.13 8.36
CA TRP A 59 -11.62 15.40 7.69
C TRP A 59 -13.10 15.80 7.73
N GLN A 60 -14.03 14.88 7.46
CA GLN A 60 -15.47 15.17 7.58
C GLN A 60 -15.90 15.51 9.01
N ARG A 61 -15.26 14.91 10.03
CA ARG A 61 -15.68 15.06 11.43
C ARG A 61 -15.06 16.27 12.12
N PHE A 62 -13.82 16.61 11.78
CA PHE A 62 -13.00 17.62 12.47
C PHE A 62 -12.54 18.76 11.55
N GLY A 63 -12.69 18.64 10.24
CA GLY A 63 -12.54 19.77 9.33
C GLY A 63 -13.72 20.73 9.50
N VAL A 64 -13.42 22.01 9.76
CA VAL A 64 -14.39 23.11 9.78
C VAL A 64 -15.14 23.19 8.45
#